data_AF-A0A9P4JS50-F1
#
_entry.id   AF-A0A9P4JS50-F1
#
_cell.length_a   1.000
_cell.length_b   1.000
_cell.length_c   1.000
_cell.angle_alpha   90.00
_cell.angle_beta   90.00
_cell.angle_gamma   90.00
#
_symmetry.space_group_name_H-M   'P 1'
#
loop_
_entity.id
_entity.type
_entity.pdbx_description
1 polymer ?
#
loop_
_entity_poly.entity_id
_entity_poly.type
_entity_poly.pdbx_seq_one_letter_code
_entity_poly.pdbx_strand_id
1 'polypeptide(L)'
;MRSLLFLLSVFVVGAHCAASILNSQSSKAIPNSFIVVLKPKISDEALTSHLSWADGVLKSKSAARNSHFAFQGFKGYHLKAPKAVAVLLAESDEVDYIEADQTFTIATTPESRINSARNVQTSAPWGLARISHRNLGSSDYVYQPNSGTYIYILDTGVRTTHQLFQGRASFGFNAVGGSNDDSNGHGTHIAGIASSQTYGVVRFANIISVKVLGDDGSSAVSTIISGVNWAVKDMQTQGRANKATALLAVGGSFSTAMNNAVASAASAGLFFAVPTGSDGTNGNTSPASEPTACTVGGTTIGDARMSSSNYGPGVDLWAPGASIPSLWYTSDTAVNTLSGSSMAAAHIAGLGAYFLALEGPRTPVALCARLREVATPNVLSGIPAGTANLLAYNLSGL
;
A
#
# COMPACT_ATOMS: atom_id res chain seq x y z
N MET A 1 8.26 74.75 48.44
CA MET A 1 8.12 74.52 46.98
C MET A 1 9.22 73.55 46.54
N ARG A 2 8.80 72.43 45.94
CA ARG A 2 9.53 71.45 45.12
C ARG A 2 10.58 70.54 45.79
N SER A 3 10.09 69.34 46.15
CA SER A 3 10.82 68.08 46.27
C SER A 3 11.59 67.71 45.01
N LEU A 4 12.77 67.10 45.17
CA LEU A 4 13.45 66.37 44.11
C LEU A 4 13.63 64.91 44.55
N LEU A 5 12.78 64.03 44.04
CA LEU A 5 12.95 62.58 44.12
C LEU A 5 14.05 62.17 43.13
N PHE A 6 15.12 61.56 43.63
CA PHE A 6 16.07 60.82 42.78
C PHE A 6 15.45 59.47 42.43
N LEU A 7 14.95 59.33 41.20
CA LEU A 7 14.64 58.02 40.62
C LEU A 7 15.94 57.37 40.14
N LEU A 8 16.38 56.35 40.86
CA LEU A 8 17.42 55.43 40.39
C LEU A 8 16.79 54.56 39.29
N SER A 9 17.01 54.91 38.02
CA SER A 9 16.62 54.08 36.88
C SER A 9 17.56 52.88 36.82
N VAL A 10 17.10 51.73 37.34
CA VAL A 10 17.72 50.43 37.08
C VAL A 10 17.54 50.12 35.60
N PHE A 11 18.60 50.30 34.80
CA PHE A 11 18.65 49.70 33.46
C PHE A 11 18.73 48.20 33.65
N VAL A 12 17.61 47.51 33.48
CA VAL A 12 17.63 46.09 33.15
C VAL A 12 18.20 46.03 31.73
N VAL A 13 19.51 45.84 31.62
CA VAL A 13 20.11 45.33 30.38
C VAL A 13 19.56 43.92 30.26
N GLY A 14 18.43 43.78 29.57
CA GLY A 14 17.97 42.47 29.14
C GLY A 14 19.12 41.85 28.38
N ALA A 15 19.60 40.69 28.82
CA ALA A 15 20.65 39.97 28.13
C ALA A 15 20.16 39.74 26.69
N HIS A 16 20.69 40.52 25.75
CA HIS A 16 20.42 40.32 24.34
C HIS A 16 21.21 39.07 23.97
N CYS A 17 20.53 37.92 23.99
CA CYS A 17 21.12 36.69 23.50
C CYS A 17 21.10 36.76 21.98
N ALA A 18 22.27 36.89 21.38
CA ALA A 18 22.46 36.74 19.95
C ALA A 18 21.77 35.44 19.47
N ALA A 19 21.12 35.53 18.32
CA ALA A 19 20.41 34.42 17.72
C ALA A 19 21.34 33.22 17.50
N SER A 20 20.82 32.01 17.77
CA SER A 20 21.63 30.81 17.61
C SER A 20 21.97 30.54 16.14
N ILE A 21 23.20 30.07 15.87
CA ILE A 21 23.61 29.57 14.55
C ILE A 21 23.48 28.05 14.52
N LEU A 22 22.40 27.57 13.91
CA LEU A 22 22.06 26.16 13.77
C LEU A 22 22.90 25.48 12.68
N ASN A 23 23.04 24.16 12.81
CA ASN A 23 23.53 23.28 11.76
C ASN A 23 24.95 23.57 11.22
N SER A 24 25.74 24.42 11.90
CA SER A 24 27.07 24.82 11.45
C SER A 24 28.15 23.73 11.48
N GLN A 25 27.86 22.57 12.08
CA GLN A 25 28.72 21.38 12.12
C GLN A 25 28.22 20.24 11.22
N SER A 26 27.15 20.46 10.46
CA SER A 26 26.62 19.44 9.56
C SER A 26 27.62 19.11 8.46
N SER A 27 27.81 17.83 8.18
CA SER A 27 28.61 17.37 7.04
C SER A 27 28.02 17.76 5.68
N LYS A 28 26.76 18.21 5.66
CA LYS A 28 26.05 18.72 4.47
C LYS A 28 26.00 20.25 4.38
N ALA A 29 26.60 20.95 5.35
CA ALA A 29 26.64 22.40 5.33
C ALA A 29 27.50 22.90 4.16
N ILE A 30 26.98 23.87 3.41
CA ILE A 30 27.70 24.57 2.36
C ILE A 30 28.61 25.59 3.05
N PRO A 31 29.95 25.52 2.86
CA PRO A 31 30.87 26.44 3.52
C PRO A 31 30.53 27.92 3.22
N ASN A 32 30.53 28.76 4.27
CA ASN A 32 30.28 30.19 4.19
C ASN A 32 28.93 30.57 3.56
N SER A 33 27.90 29.73 3.72
CA SER A 33 26.55 29.95 3.20
C SER A 33 25.54 29.87 4.36
N PHE A 34 24.68 30.88 4.51
CA PHE A 34 23.77 31.00 5.64
C PHE A 34 22.39 31.49 5.23
N ILE A 35 21.36 30.97 5.89
CA ILE A 35 19.98 31.43 5.83
C ILE A 35 19.68 32.14 7.16
N VAL A 36 19.36 33.42 7.10
CA VAL A 36 18.92 34.19 8.26
C VAL A 36 17.40 34.20 8.27
N VAL A 37 16.82 33.65 9.33
CA VAL A 37 15.36 33.58 9.52
C VAL A 37 14.94 34.65 10.51
N LEU A 38 13.91 35.40 10.16
CA LEU A 38 13.38 36.50 10.95
C LEU A 38 12.17 36.05 11.75
N LYS A 39 11.90 36.74 12.86
CA LYS A 39 10.80 36.41 13.76
C LYS A 39 9.45 36.40 13.00
N PRO A 40 8.54 35.45 13.27
CA PRO A 40 7.36 35.18 12.45
C PRO A 40 6.31 36.31 12.40
N LYS A 41 6.46 37.37 13.19
CA LYS A 41 5.53 38.50 13.29
C LYS A 41 6.11 39.85 12.87
N ILE A 42 7.27 39.90 12.19
CA ILE A 42 7.79 41.17 11.70
C ILE A 42 6.86 41.74 10.60
N SER A 43 6.62 43.05 10.62
CA SER A 43 5.85 43.74 9.57
C SER A 43 6.64 43.81 8.25
N ASP A 44 6.01 44.26 7.16
CA ASP A 44 6.70 44.44 5.87
C ASP A 44 7.65 45.66 5.90
N GLU A 45 7.31 46.67 6.68
CA GLU A 45 8.15 47.84 6.95
C GLU A 45 9.37 47.46 7.79
N ALA A 46 9.17 46.65 8.84
CA ALA A 46 10.24 46.10 9.66
C ALA A 46 11.17 45.22 8.82
N LEU A 47 10.62 44.34 7.97
CA LEU A 47 11.40 43.56 7.00
C LEU A 47 12.25 44.46 6.10
N THR A 48 11.68 45.51 5.52
CA THR A 48 12.40 46.43 4.63
C THR A 48 13.56 47.12 5.36
N SER A 49 13.32 47.55 6.60
CA SER A 49 14.32 48.18 7.46
C SER A 49 15.44 47.20 7.82
N HIS A 50 15.09 45.98 8.23
CA HIS A 50 16.01 44.89 8.53
C HIS A 50 16.93 44.60 7.33
N LEU A 51 16.35 44.43 6.15
CA LEU A 51 17.09 44.09 4.93
C LEU A 51 18.08 45.21 4.54
N SER A 52 17.69 46.48 4.70
CA SER A 52 18.57 47.63 4.48
C SER A 52 19.74 47.67 5.47
N TRP A 53 19.46 47.45 6.76
CA TRP A 53 20.49 47.34 7.79
C TRP A 53 21.46 46.17 7.50
N ALA A 54 20.92 44.99 7.18
CA ALA A 54 21.71 43.80 6.87
C ALA A 54 22.62 44.04 5.67
N ASP A 55 22.13 44.73 4.62
CA ASP A 55 22.95 45.10 3.47
C ASP A 55 24.10 46.05 3.85
N GLY A 56 23.89 46.95 4.79
CA GLY A 56 24.94 47.80 5.35
C GLY A 56 26.02 46.99 6.07
N VAL A 57 25.61 46.06 6.93
CA VAL A 57 26.52 45.15 7.65
C VAL A 57 27.33 44.31 6.66
N LEU A 58 26.66 43.72 5.66
CA LEU A 58 27.28 42.87 4.64
C LEU A 58 28.28 43.66 3.79
N LYS A 59 27.92 44.85 3.30
CA LYS A 59 28.83 45.72 2.53
C LYS A 59 30.09 46.08 3.32
N SER A 60 29.97 46.36 4.62
CA SER A 60 31.12 46.65 5.48
C SER A 60 32.11 45.48 5.60
N LYS A 61 31.67 44.27 5.27
CA LYS A 61 32.45 43.02 5.29
C LYS A 61 32.73 42.47 3.88
N SER A 62 32.55 43.29 2.84
CA SER A 62 32.71 42.87 1.43
C SER A 62 31.86 41.65 1.06
N ALA A 63 30.68 41.52 1.67
CA ALA A 63 29.69 40.50 1.39
C ALA A 63 28.41 41.14 0.85
N ALA A 64 27.53 40.31 0.29
CA ALA A 64 26.22 40.73 -0.16
C ALA A 64 25.19 39.64 0.13
N ARG A 65 23.93 40.05 0.26
CA ARG A 65 22.80 39.13 0.25
C ARG A 65 22.63 38.55 -1.15
N ASN A 66 22.33 37.27 -1.21
CA ASN A 66 22.11 36.54 -2.46
C ASN A 66 20.64 36.54 -2.85
N SER A 67 19.75 36.37 -1.88
CA SER A 67 18.29 36.38 -2.09
C SER A 67 17.58 36.72 -0.78
N HIS A 68 16.28 37.03 -0.86
CA HIS A 68 15.39 37.14 0.30
C HIS A 68 14.09 36.37 0.05
N PHE A 69 13.42 35.99 1.12
CA PHE A 69 12.22 35.18 1.14
C PHE A 69 11.16 35.90 1.98
N ALA A 70 9.95 36.06 1.45
CA ALA A 70 8.81 36.60 2.18
C ALA A 70 7.52 35.92 1.70
N PHE A 71 6.94 35.07 2.54
CA PHE A 71 5.66 34.41 2.33
C PHE A 71 4.97 34.11 3.67
N GLN A 72 3.74 33.60 3.67
CA GLN A 72 2.93 33.48 4.88
C GLN A 72 3.66 32.74 6.02
N GLY A 73 3.96 33.47 7.09
CA GLY A 73 4.61 32.95 8.29
C GLY A 73 6.14 32.77 8.20
N PHE A 74 6.77 33.11 7.07
CA PHE A 74 8.21 32.94 6.89
C PHE A 74 8.85 34.12 6.17
N LYS A 75 9.79 34.77 6.84
CA LYS A 75 10.60 35.87 6.31
C LYS A 75 12.07 35.60 6.62
N GLY A 76 12.94 35.84 5.64
CA GLY A 76 14.36 35.58 5.81
C GLY A 76 15.17 35.95 4.58
N TYR A 77 16.47 35.70 4.62
CA TYR A 77 17.36 35.94 3.49
C TYR A 77 18.56 35.02 3.50
N HIS A 78 19.11 34.81 2.31
CA HIS A 78 20.32 34.02 2.09
C HIS A 78 21.52 34.93 1.88
N LEU A 79 22.67 34.54 2.44
CA LEU A 79 23.94 35.21 2.21
C LEU A 79 25.09 34.21 2.09
N LYS A 80 26.10 34.57 1.30
CA LYS A 80 27.41 33.93 1.29
C LYS A 80 28.45 34.85 1.91
N ALA A 81 28.93 34.49 3.10
CA ALA A 81 29.94 35.26 3.83
C ALA A 81 30.66 34.37 4.87
N PRO A 82 31.85 34.77 5.35
CA PRO A 82 32.48 34.11 6.49
C PRO A 82 31.56 34.03 7.71
N LYS A 83 31.65 32.95 8.49
CA LYS A 83 30.82 32.74 9.70
C LYS A 83 30.82 33.93 10.66
N ALA A 84 31.93 34.68 10.76
CA ALA A 84 32.02 35.88 11.58
C ALA A 84 30.99 36.97 11.18
N VAL A 85 30.61 37.04 9.91
CA VAL A 85 29.58 37.96 9.42
C VAL A 85 28.18 37.50 9.82
N ALA A 86 27.92 36.19 9.80
CA ALA A 86 26.67 35.62 10.31
C ALA A 86 26.51 35.89 11.82
N VAL A 87 27.61 35.82 12.60
CA VAL A 87 27.59 36.18 14.04
C VAL A 87 27.16 37.63 14.24
N LEU A 88 27.61 38.57 13.41
CA LEU A 88 27.17 39.97 13.50
C LEU A 88 25.68 40.14 13.18
N LEU A 89 25.15 39.35 12.23
CA LEU A 89 23.73 39.40 11.89
C LEU A 89 22.86 38.80 13.01
N ALA A 90 23.38 37.84 13.77
CA ALA A 90 22.68 37.22 14.89
C ALA A 90 22.41 38.18 16.06
N GLU A 91 23.12 39.31 16.13
CA GLU A 91 22.94 40.35 17.17
C GLU A 91 21.68 41.23 16.94
N SER A 92 20.94 41.00 15.86
CA SER A 92 19.73 41.77 15.57
C SER A 92 18.50 41.17 16.24
N ASP A 93 17.74 41.99 16.99
CA ASP A 93 16.46 41.65 17.63
C ASP A 93 15.43 41.04 16.67
N GLU A 94 15.51 41.33 15.38
CA GLU A 94 14.57 40.84 14.37
C GLU A 94 14.90 39.42 13.88
N VAL A 95 16.12 38.93 14.15
CA VAL A 95 16.56 37.58 13.79
C VAL A 95 16.03 36.58 14.82
N ASP A 96 15.42 35.51 14.33
CA ASP A 96 14.97 34.39 15.15
C ASP A 96 16.11 33.38 15.32
N TYR A 97 16.66 32.93 14.20
CA TYR A 97 17.84 32.08 14.14
C TYR A 97 18.57 32.25 12.82
N ILE A 98 19.84 31.81 12.79
CA ILE A 98 20.60 31.65 11.56
C ILE A 98 20.87 30.17 11.37
N GLU A 99 20.74 29.69 10.15
CA GLU A 99 21.02 28.30 9.81
C GLU A 99 22.13 28.24 8.75
N ALA A 100 23.12 27.36 8.94
CA ALA A 100 24.05 27.05 7.86
C ALA A 100 23.29 26.41 6.70
N ASP A 101 23.39 27.01 5.51
CA ASP A 101 22.76 26.50 4.30
C ASP A 101 23.31 25.11 3.95
N GLN A 102 22.48 24.23 3.42
CA GLN A 102 22.84 22.82 3.23
C GLN A 102 22.40 22.29 1.88
N THR A 103 23.12 21.29 1.40
CA THR A 103 22.66 20.50 0.26
C THR A 103 21.56 19.53 0.71
N PHE A 104 20.36 19.73 0.19
CA PHE A 104 19.33 18.70 0.18
C PHE A 104 19.50 17.86 -1.08
N THR A 105 19.74 16.57 -0.90
CA THR A 105 19.69 15.60 -2.00
C THR A 105 18.25 15.09 -2.12
N ILE A 106 17.81 14.80 -3.33
CA ILE A 106 16.53 14.09 -3.54
C ILE A 106 16.52 12.87 -2.61
N ALA A 107 15.48 12.72 -1.79
CA ALA A 107 15.23 11.50 -1.06
C ALA A 107 14.74 10.44 -2.04
N THR A 108 15.64 9.97 -2.92
CA THR A 108 15.41 8.73 -3.63
C THR A 108 15.73 7.62 -2.64
N THR A 109 14.70 7.04 -2.03
CA THR A 109 14.76 5.57 -1.90
C THR A 109 15.09 5.07 -3.30
N PRO A 110 16.10 4.22 -3.50
CA PRO A 110 16.15 3.49 -4.75
C PRO A 110 14.73 2.95 -4.96
N GLU A 111 14.06 3.33 -6.04
CA GLU A 111 13.27 2.31 -6.70
C GLU A 111 14.25 1.17 -6.80
N SER A 112 14.00 0.11 -6.06
CA SER A 112 14.64 -1.14 -6.32
C SER A 112 14.32 -1.42 -7.77
N ARG A 113 15.19 -1.00 -8.69
CA ARG A 113 15.32 -1.65 -9.98
C ARG A 113 15.81 -3.02 -9.59
N ILE A 114 14.86 -3.87 -9.23
CA ILE A 114 15.12 -5.28 -9.11
C ILE A 114 15.56 -5.64 -10.53
N ASN A 115 16.88 -5.77 -10.71
CA ASN A 115 17.44 -6.54 -11.81
C ASN A 115 17.11 -8.02 -11.56
N SER A 116 15.82 -8.32 -11.41
CA SER A 116 15.26 -9.65 -11.42
C SER A 116 15.17 -10.02 -12.88
N ALA A 117 15.88 -11.08 -13.27
CA ALA A 117 15.57 -11.75 -14.52
C ALA A 117 14.07 -12.06 -14.52
N ARG A 118 13.30 -11.36 -15.36
CA ARG A 118 11.89 -11.67 -15.59
C ARG A 118 11.82 -13.08 -16.14
N ASN A 119 10.97 -13.89 -15.54
CA ASN A 119 10.70 -15.23 -16.02
C ASN A 119 9.48 -15.17 -16.93
N VAL A 120 9.47 -16.06 -17.93
CA VAL A 120 8.34 -16.21 -18.85
C VAL A 120 7.88 -17.66 -18.79
N GLN A 121 6.60 -17.86 -18.47
CA GLN A 121 5.92 -19.12 -18.74
C GLN A 121 5.23 -18.99 -20.09
N THR A 122 5.76 -19.69 -21.09
CA THR A 122 5.10 -19.84 -22.38
C THR A 122 3.89 -20.78 -22.24
N SER A 123 2.83 -20.52 -23.01
CA SER A 123 1.60 -21.33 -22.96
C SER A 123 0.99 -21.38 -21.55
N ALA A 124 1.01 -20.26 -20.84
CA ALA A 124 0.40 -20.11 -19.54
C ALA A 124 -1.14 -20.24 -19.62
N PRO A 125 -1.80 -20.68 -18.52
CA PRO A 125 -3.24 -20.54 -18.38
C PRO A 125 -3.68 -19.12 -18.73
N TRP A 126 -4.78 -19.01 -19.48
CA TRP A 126 -5.21 -17.74 -20.06
C TRP A 126 -5.36 -16.62 -19.02
N GLY A 127 -5.81 -16.97 -17.79
CA GLY A 127 -5.97 -16.00 -16.71
C GLY A 127 -4.65 -15.34 -16.32
N LEU A 128 -3.57 -16.12 -16.22
CA LEU A 128 -2.22 -15.60 -15.97
C LEU A 128 -1.74 -14.74 -17.13
N ALA A 129 -1.87 -15.24 -18.37
CA ALA A 129 -1.47 -14.49 -19.55
C ALA A 129 -2.20 -13.14 -19.66
N ARG A 130 -3.51 -13.13 -19.34
CA ARG A 130 -4.35 -11.94 -19.42
C ARG A 130 -3.98 -10.88 -18.39
N ILE A 131 -3.68 -11.24 -17.14
CA ILE A 131 -3.24 -10.25 -16.15
C ILE A 131 -1.79 -9.79 -16.39
N SER A 132 -1.04 -10.47 -17.27
CA SER A 132 0.34 -10.12 -17.60
C SER A 132 0.50 -9.15 -18.77
N HIS A 133 -0.55 -8.97 -19.57
CA HIS A 133 -0.52 -8.16 -20.79
C HIS A 133 -1.73 -7.25 -20.84
N ARG A 134 -1.59 -6.02 -21.35
CA ARG A 134 -2.75 -5.12 -21.45
C ARG A 134 -3.70 -5.52 -22.58
N ASN A 135 -3.17 -6.07 -23.67
CA ASN A 135 -3.91 -6.51 -24.85
C ASN A 135 -4.14 -8.03 -24.84
N LEU A 136 -5.23 -8.46 -25.50
CA LEU A 136 -5.50 -9.86 -25.79
C LEU A 136 -4.47 -10.46 -26.76
N GLY A 137 -4.41 -11.80 -26.80
CA GLY A 137 -3.65 -12.56 -27.80
C GLY A 137 -2.29 -13.10 -27.34
N SER A 138 -1.80 -12.70 -26.17
CA SER A 138 -0.63 -13.33 -25.55
C SER A 138 -1.01 -14.62 -24.82
N SER A 139 -0.15 -15.62 -24.90
CA SER A 139 -0.19 -16.84 -24.06
C SER A 139 0.95 -16.88 -23.05
N ASP A 140 1.74 -15.81 -22.96
CA ASP A 140 2.88 -15.72 -22.05
C ASP A 140 2.45 -15.14 -20.71
N TYR A 141 3.01 -15.69 -19.63
CA TYR A 141 2.94 -15.09 -18.31
C TYR A 141 4.33 -14.60 -17.89
N VAL A 142 4.48 -13.27 -17.78
CA VAL A 142 5.72 -12.62 -17.36
C VAL A 142 5.64 -12.31 -15.88
N TYR A 143 6.60 -12.82 -15.10
CA TYR A 143 6.58 -12.70 -13.65
C TYR A 143 7.99 -12.61 -13.05
N GLN A 144 8.05 -12.19 -11.78
CA GLN A 144 9.27 -12.25 -10.97
C GLN A 144 9.17 -13.40 -9.97
N PRO A 145 10.28 -14.11 -9.68
CA PRO A 145 10.30 -15.26 -8.77
C PRO A 145 10.26 -14.83 -7.29
N ASN A 146 9.30 -13.98 -6.95
CA ASN A 146 9.17 -13.36 -5.64
C ASN A 146 8.68 -14.39 -4.61
N SER A 147 9.32 -14.41 -3.44
CA SER A 147 9.01 -15.30 -2.32
C SER A 147 8.92 -14.51 -1.01
N GLY A 148 8.60 -15.19 0.09
CA GLY A 148 8.57 -14.58 1.43
C GLY A 148 7.26 -13.90 1.82
N THR A 149 6.22 -14.03 0.99
CA THR A 149 4.84 -13.65 1.33
C THR A 149 3.97 -14.86 1.66
N TYR A 150 2.83 -14.60 2.26
CA TYR A 150 1.88 -15.59 2.78
C TYR A 150 0.47 -15.27 2.29
N ILE A 151 -0.33 -16.30 2.04
CA ILE A 151 -1.73 -16.17 1.65
C ILE A 151 -2.56 -17.09 2.53
N TYR A 152 -3.43 -16.51 3.34
CA TYR A 152 -4.44 -17.25 4.10
C TYR A 152 -5.62 -17.57 3.18
N ILE A 153 -5.96 -18.85 3.05
CA ILE A 153 -7.07 -19.33 2.23
C ILE A 153 -8.20 -19.71 3.18
N LEU A 154 -9.20 -18.83 3.31
CA LEU A 154 -10.38 -19.04 4.15
C LEU A 154 -11.50 -19.66 3.31
N ASP A 155 -11.59 -20.99 3.29
CA ASP A 155 -12.48 -21.74 2.40
C ASP A 155 -12.82 -23.16 2.92
N THR A 156 -13.04 -24.16 2.05
CA THR A 156 -13.35 -25.56 2.38
C THR A 156 -12.16 -26.38 2.91
N GLY A 157 -10.98 -25.77 2.99
CA GLY A 157 -9.70 -26.42 3.27
C GLY A 157 -8.76 -26.33 2.08
N VAL A 158 -7.57 -26.93 2.18
CA VAL A 158 -6.61 -27.03 1.07
C VAL A 158 -5.93 -28.39 1.15
N ARG A 159 -5.82 -29.11 0.02
CA ARG A 159 -4.95 -30.28 -0.10
C ARG A 159 -3.48 -29.83 -0.12
N THR A 160 -2.91 -29.66 1.06
CA THR A 160 -1.54 -29.12 1.24
C THR A 160 -0.45 -30.02 0.63
N THR A 161 -0.75 -31.30 0.41
CA THR A 161 0.16 -32.28 -0.19
C THR A 161 0.26 -32.19 -1.72
N HIS A 162 -0.55 -31.35 -2.37
CA HIS A 162 -0.52 -31.23 -3.82
C HIS A 162 0.87 -30.80 -4.32
N GLN A 163 1.44 -31.54 -5.27
CA GLN A 163 2.85 -31.43 -5.69
C GLN A 163 3.21 -30.03 -6.20
N LEU A 164 2.27 -29.37 -6.88
CA LEU A 164 2.46 -28.00 -7.40
C LEU A 164 2.53 -26.90 -6.33
N PHE A 165 2.23 -27.19 -5.06
CA PHE A 165 2.58 -26.30 -3.95
C PHE A 165 4.04 -26.44 -3.52
N GLN A 166 4.71 -27.54 -3.89
CA GLN A 166 6.12 -27.82 -3.61
C GLN A 166 6.49 -27.61 -2.13
N GLY A 167 5.62 -28.08 -1.22
CA GLY A 167 5.79 -27.96 0.23
C GLY A 167 5.51 -26.58 0.83
N ARG A 168 5.02 -25.61 0.04
CA ARG A 168 4.68 -24.25 0.52
C ARG A 168 3.27 -24.10 1.09
N ALA A 169 2.46 -25.16 1.05
CA ALA A 169 1.12 -25.16 1.64
C ALA A 169 1.15 -25.86 2.99
N SER A 170 0.54 -25.24 4.00
CA SER A 170 0.45 -25.79 5.36
C SER A 170 -0.96 -25.62 5.93
N PHE A 171 -1.36 -26.55 6.80
CA PHE A 171 -2.59 -26.40 7.58
C PHE A 171 -2.42 -25.33 8.65
N GLY A 172 -3.41 -24.44 8.80
CA GLY A 172 -3.46 -23.44 9.85
C GLY A 172 -4.56 -23.73 10.87
N PHE A 173 -5.82 -23.68 10.44
CA PHE A 173 -6.97 -23.77 11.35
C PHE A 173 -8.19 -24.40 10.70
N ASN A 174 -9.05 -24.98 11.52
CA ASN A 174 -10.35 -25.52 11.13
C ASN A 174 -11.42 -25.03 12.10
N ALA A 175 -12.26 -24.10 11.65
CA ALA A 175 -13.36 -23.55 12.41
C ALA A 175 -14.63 -24.42 12.37
N VAL A 176 -14.73 -25.32 11.37
CA VAL A 176 -15.90 -26.18 11.13
C VAL A 176 -15.90 -27.40 12.06
N GLY A 177 -14.71 -27.86 12.46
CA GLY A 177 -14.52 -29.12 13.17
C GLY A 177 -14.39 -30.31 12.22
N GLY A 178 -14.21 -31.51 12.77
CA GLY A 178 -14.03 -32.73 11.98
C GLY A 178 -12.68 -32.79 11.26
N SER A 179 -12.68 -33.29 10.01
CA SER A 179 -11.46 -33.41 9.21
C SER A 179 -10.91 -32.04 8.79
N ASN A 180 -9.57 -31.93 8.79
CA ASN A 180 -8.85 -30.77 8.29
C ASN A 180 -8.70 -30.76 6.77
N ASP A 181 -9.05 -31.88 6.12
CA ASP A 181 -8.89 -32.06 4.68
C ASP A 181 -9.90 -31.20 3.90
N ASP A 182 -9.51 -30.86 2.68
CA ASP A 182 -10.44 -30.34 1.68
C ASP A 182 -11.18 -31.51 1.02
N SER A 183 -12.44 -31.70 1.37
CA SER A 183 -13.31 -32.73 0.77
C SER A 183 -14.20 -32.19 -0.36
N ASN A 184 -14.19 -30.86 -0.56
CA ASN A 184 -15.03 -30.18 -1.55
C ASN A 184 -14.23 -29.84 -2.82
N GLY A 185 -13.00 -29.37 -2.63
CA GLY A 185 -12.07 -29.01 -3.70
C GLY A 185 -11.98 -27.52 -4.02
N HIS A 186 -12.98 -26.72 -3.65
CA HIS A 186 -13.00 -25.30 -3.95
C HIS A 186 -11.78 -24.56 -3.36
N GLY A 187 -11.45 -24.83 -2.10
CA GLY A 187 -10.32 -24.20 -1.42
C GLY A 187 -8.96 -24.59 -2.02
N THR A 188 -8.75 -25.86 -2.38
CA THR A 188 -7.55 -26.29 -3.12
C THR A 188 -7.43 -25.59 -4.48
N HIS A 189 -8.56 -25.43 -5.19
CA HIS A 189 -8.59 -24.80 -6.50
C HIS A 189 -8.19 -23.32 -6.43
N ILE A 190 -8.78 -22.53 -5.53
CA ILE A 190 -8.44 -21.12 -5.39
C ILE A 190 -7.05 -20.89 -4.79
N ALA A 191 -6.59 -21.78 -3.90
CA ALA A 191 -5.21 -21.75 -3.40
C ALA A 191 -4.21 -21.93 -4.55
N GLY A 192 -4.50 -22.84 -5.48
CA GLY A 192 -3.68 -23.08 -6.67
C GLY A 192 -3.59 -21.88 -7.63
N ILE A 193 -4.67 -21.10 -7.76
CA ILE A 193 -4.70 -19.85 -8.56
C ILE A 193 -3.89 -18.76 -7.86
N ALA A 194 -4.00 -18.65 -6.54
CA ALA A 194 -3.27 -17.65 -5.78
C ALA A 194 -1.75 -17.94 -5.80
N SER A 195 -1.34 -19.17 -5.45
CA SER A 195 0.05 -19.59 -5.42
C SER A 195 0.21 -21.09 -5.72
N SER A 196 0.75 -21.40 -6.89
CA SER A 196 1.24 -22.72 -7.29
C SER A 196 2.29 -22.57 -8.39
N GLN A 197 3.07 -23.62 -8.64
CA GLN A 197 4.12 -23.58 -9.65
C GLN A 197 3.60 -23.28 -11.07
N THR A 198 2.42 -23.79 -11.44
CA THR A 198 1.92 -23.76 -12.83
C THR A 198 0.75 -22.80 -13.04
N TYR A 199 -0.15 -22.69 -12.06
CA TYR A 199 -1.41 -21.94 -12.16
C TYR A 199 -1.42 -20.68 -11.29
N GLY A 200 -0.40 -20.52 -10.44
CA GLY A 200 -0.35 -19.45 -9.45
C GLY A 200 0.06 -18.10 -10.01
N VAL A 201 -0.63 -17.04 -9.58
CA VAL A 201 -0.22 -15.65 -9.81
C VAL A 201 1.10 -15.36 -9.11
N VAL A 202 1.24 -15.69 -7.83
CA VAL A 202 2.55 -15.60 -7.13
C VAL A 202 3.08 -17.00 -6.91
N ARG A 203 4.11 -17.41 -7.66
CA ARG A 203 4.55 -18.81 -7.66
C ARG A 203 5.17 -19.31 -6.36
N PHE A 204 5.72 -18.41 -5.53
CA PHE A 204 6.52 -18.78 -4.36
C PHE A 204 6.01 -18.17 -3.04
N ALA A 205 4.73 -17.77 -2.98
CA ALA A 205 4.10 -17.44 -1.70
C ALA A 205 3.71 -18.71 -0.94
N ASN A 206 3.74 -18.64 0.39
CA ASN A 206 3.29 -19.70 1.27
C ASN A 206 1.76 -19.67 1.40
N ILE A 207 1.12 -20.84 1.37
CA ILE A 207 -0.33 -20.99 1.51
C ILE A 207 -0.64 -21.50 2.91
N ILE A 208 -1.58 -20.84 3.59
CA ILE A 208 -2.05 -21.23 4.92
C ILE A 208 -3.53 -21.57 4.82
N SER A 209 -3.86 -22.85 5.00
CA SER A 209 -5.24 -23.32 4.95
C SER A 209 -6.00 -22.94 6.22
N VAL A 210 -7.14 -22.26 6.05
CA VAL A 210 -8.08 -21.92 7.13
C VAL A 210 -9.45 -22.43 6.72
N LYS A 211 -9.82 -23.62 7.18
CA LYS A 211 -11.11 -24.25 6.85
C LYS A 211 -12.24 -23.53 7.62
N VAL A 212 -13.09 -22.84 6.89
CA VAL A 212 -14.28 -22.14 7.40
C VAL A 212 -15.58 -22.61 6.76
N LEU A 213 -15.50 -23.40 5.68
CA LEU A 213 -16.63 -24.05 5.01
C LEU A 213 -16.59 -25.57 5.20
N GLY A 214 -17.77 -26.15 5.37
CA GLY A 214 -17.94 -27.61 5.40
C GLY A 214 -17.75 -28.24 4.03
N ASP A 215 -17.92 -29.57 3.99
CA ASP A 215 -17.70 -30.36 2.78
C ASP A 215 -18.76 -30.09 1.69
N ASP A 216 -19.91 -29.54 2.09
CA ASP A 216 -20.97 -29.03 1.21
C ASP A 216 -20.70 -27.60 0.69
N GLY A 217 -19.58 -26.98 1.07
CA GLY A 217 -19.23 -25.61 0.69
C GLY A 217 -19.97 -24.53 1.49
N SER A 218 -20.63 -24.88 2.60
CA SER A 218 -21.45 -23.95 3.39
C SER A 218 -21.01 -23.90 4.85
N SER A 219 -21.35 -22.81 5.54
CA SER A 219 -21.06 -22.61 6.97
C SER A 219 -21.84 -21.44 7.55
N ALA A 220 -21.89 -21.36 8.88
CA ALA A 220 -22.45 -20.20 9.58
C ALA A 220 -21.50 -18.99 9.51
N VAL A 221 -22.07 -17.79 9.48
CA VAL A 221 -21.30 -16.53 9.52
C VAL A 221 -20.35 -16.48 10.73
N SER A 222 -20.77 -16.99 11.89
CA SER A 222 -19.96 -17.06 13.11
C SER A 222 -18.70 -17.93 12.95
N THR A 223 -18.81 -19.04 12.22
CA THR A 223 -17.69 -19.94 11.91
C THR A 223 -16.68 -19.24 11.00
N ILE A 224 -17.16 -18.53 9.99
CA ILE A 224 -16.31 -17.76 9.08
C ILE A 224 -15.60 -16.63 9.82
N ILE A 225 -16.31 -15.87 10.67
CA ILE A 225 -15.70 -14.82 11.51
C ILE A 225 -14.63 -15.40 12.45
N SER A 226 -14.84 -16.62 12.98
CA SER A 226 -13.85 -17.31 13.81
C SER A 226 -12.56 -17.61 13.04
N GLY A 227 -12.67 -18.03 11.78
CA GLY A 227 -11.52 -18.20 10.89
C GLY A 227 -10.80 -16.89 10.56
N VAL A 228 -11.55 -15.81 10.30
CA VAL A 228 -10.99 -14.46 10.09
C VAL A 228 -10.18 -14.01 11.31
N ASN A 229 -10.76 -14.15 12.51
CA ASN A 229 -10.10 -13.81 13.77
C ASN A 229 -8.82 -14.64 13.98
N TRP A 230 -8.87 -15.95 13.70
CA TRP A 230 -7.69 -16.80 13.82
C TRP A 230 -6.58 -16.38 12.84
N ALA A 231 -6.91 -16.10 11.58
CA ALA A 231 -5.93 -15.70 10.56
C ALA A 231 -5.22 -14.39 10.94
N VAL A 232 -5.95 -13.40 11.46
CA VAL A 232 -5.35 -12.15 11.98
C VAL A 232 -4.39 -12.44 13.14
N LYS A 233 -4.80 -13.25 14.11
CA LYS A 233 -3.97 -13.60 15.27
C LYS A 233 -2.72 -14.37 14.86
N ASP A 234 -2.85 -15.34 13.96
CA ASP A 234 -1.71 -16.09 13.43
C ASP A 234 -0.75 -15.17 12.67
N MET A 235 -1.26 -14.29 11.79
CA MET A 235 -0.45 -13.32 11.07
C MET A 235 0.40 -12.47 12.02
N GLN A 236 -0.21 -11.96 13.10
CA GLN A 236 0.48 -11.13 14.08
C GLN A 236 1.51 -11.91 14.89
N THR A 237 1.12 -13.08 15.42
CA THR A 237 2.01 -13.89 16.27
C THR A 237 3.20 -14.46 15.51
N GLN A 238 3.04 -14.75 14.22
CA GLN A 238 4.09 -15.26 13.34
C GLN A 238 4.93 -14.15 12.68
N GLY A 239 4.69 -12.87 13.01
CA GLY A 239 5.43 -11.75 12.43
C GLY A 239 5.23 -11.58 10.92
N ARG A 240 4.06 -11.97 10.39
CA ARG A 240 3.71 -11.93 8.97
C ARG A 240 2.93 -10.66 8.59
N ALA A 241 2.71 -9.75 9.54
CA ALA A 241 2.10 -8.45 9.26
C ALA A 241 2.85 -7.75 8.11
N ASN A 242 2.10 -7.20 7.16
CA ASN A 242 2.59 -6.60 5.91
C ASN A 242 3.28 -7.54 4.91
N LYS A 243 3.26 -8.86 5.14
CA LYS A 243 3.73 -9.90 4.20
C LYS A 243 2.63 -10.91 3.87
N ALA A 244 1.43 -10.69 4.38
CA ALA A 244 0.31 -11.61 4.25
C ALA A 244 -0.89 -10.97 3.54
N THR A 245 -1.51 -11.73 2.65
CA THR A 245 -2.86 -11.47 2.15
C THR A 245 -3.80 -12.59 2.60
N ALA A 246 -5.09 -12.36 2.47
CA ALA A 246 -6.14 -13.35 2.69
C ALA A 246 -7.08 -13.38 1.49
N LEU A 247 -7.53 -14.59 1.16
CA LEU A 247 -8.64 -14.85 0.25
C LEU A 247 -9.80 -15.36 1.09
N LEU A 248 -10.88 -14.58 1.14
CA LEU A 248 -12.15 -14.99 1.73
C LEU A 248 -13.14 -15.20 0.60
N ALA A 249 -13.11 -16.40 -0.01
CA ALA A 249 -13.85 -16.72 -1.22
C ALA A 249 -15.29 -17.18 -0.95
N VAL A 250 -15.96 -16.47 -0.04
CA VAL A 250 -17.35 -16.73 0.36
C VAL A 250 -18.23 -15.53 0.00
N GLY A 251 -19.51 -15.77 -0.17
CA GLY A 251 -20.50 -14.72 -0.39
C GLY A 251 -21.86 -15.14 0.11
N GLY A 252 -22.65 -14.17 0.55
CA GLY A 252 -24.03 -14.39 0.98
C GLY A 252 -24.80 -13.09 1.13
N SER A 253 -25.99 -13.19 1.72
CA SER A 253 -26.78 -12.00 2.06
C SER A 253 -25.99 -11.02 2.95
N PHE A 254 -26.35 -9.74 2.87
CA PHE A 254 -25.73 -8.69 3.68
C PHE A 254 -25.67 -9.07 5.17
N SER A 255 -24.51 -8.85 5.79
CA SER A 255 -24.26 -9.12 7.19
C SER A 255 -23.33 -8.06 7.78
N THR A 256 -23.88 -7.21 8.65
CA THR A 256 -23.10 -6.20 9.39
C THR A 256 -21.97 -6.84 10.20
N ALA A 257 -22.21 -8.02 10.79
CA ALA A 257 -21.20 -8.72 11.58
C ALA A 257 -20.02 -9.19 10.71
N MET A 258 -20.29 -9.71 9.51
CA MET A 258 -19.25 -10.10 8.58
C MET A 258 -18.44 -8.90 8.10
N ASN A 259 -19.12 -7.82 7.71
CA ASN A 259 -18.46 -6.59 7.27
C ASN A 259 -17.56 -6.01 8.36
N ASN A 260 -18.07 -5.88 9.59
CA ASN A 260 -17.29 -5.40 10.73
C ASN A 260 -16.06 -6.29 11.04
N ALA A 261 -16.19 -7.61 10.87
CA ALA A 261 -15.06 -8.53 11.05
C ALA A 261 -13.97 -8.30 10.00
N VAL A 262 -14.35 -8.14 8.73
CA VAL A 262 -13.40 -7.84 7.64
C VAL A 262 -12.78 -6.45 7.82
N ALA A 263 -13.55 -5.44 8.20
CA ALA A 263 -13.05 -4.10 8.53
C ALA A 263 -12.02 -4.11 9.65
N SER A 264 -12.30 -4.88 10.72
CA SER A 264 -11.39 -5.04 11.85
C SER A 264 -10.12 -5.77 11.44
N ALA A 265 -10.23 -6.80 10.59
CA ALA A 265 -9.09 -7.56 10.10
C ALA A 265 -8.19 -6.73 9.15
N ALA A 266 -8.79 -5.91 8.28
CA ALA A 266 -8.08 -4.94 7.45
C ALA A 266 -7.37 -3.88 8.30
N SER A 267 -8.02 -3.37 9.34
CA SER A 267 -7.41 -2.43 10.29
C SER A 267 -6.25 -3.06 11.07
N ALA A 268 -6.29 -4.37 11.30
CA ALA A 268 -5.20 -5.14 11.90
C ALA A 268 -4.06 -5.49 10.92
N GLY A 269 -4.17 -5.07 9.65
CA GLY A 269 -3.13 -5.19 8.63
C GLY A 269 -3.27 -6.38 7.67
N LEU A 270 -4.34 -7.17 7.77
CA LEU A 270 -4.57 -8.30 6.86
C LEU A 270 -5.45 -7.87 5.67
N PHE A 271 -4.88 -7.92 4.46
CA PHE A 271 -5.61 -7.63 3.23
C PHE A 271 -6.58 -8.77 2.88
N PHE A 272 -7.81 -8.44 2.45
CA PHE A 272 -8.78 -9.42 1.97
C PHE A 272 -9.14 -9.16 0.51
N ALA A 273 -8.91 -10.16 -0.35
CA ALA A 273 -9.61 -10.26 -1.63
C ALA A 273 -10.90 -11.03 -1.43
N VAL A 274 -12.02 -10.49 -1.94
CA VAL A 274 -13.35 -11.08 -1.80
C VAL A 274 -14.09 -11.11 -3.14
N PRO A 275 -14.90 -12.15 -3.43
CA PRO A 275 -15.67 -12.22 -4.65
C PRO A 275 -16.87 -11.27 -4.59
N THR A 276 -17.29 -10.73 -5.73
CA THR A 276 -18.54 -9.96 -5.83
C THR A 276 -19.81 -10.78 -5.57
N GLY A 277 -19.72 -12.11 -5.66
CA GLY A 277 -20.86 -13.02 -5.73
C GLY A 277 -21.23 -13.37 -7.18
N SER A 278 -22.22 -14.26 -7.33
CA SER A 278 -22.50 -15.02 -8.57
C SER A 278 -23.95 -14.93 -9.06
N ASP A 279 -24.69 -13.88 -8.68
CA ASP A 279 -26.12 -13.73 -9.00
C ASP A 279 -26.38 -12.88 -10.27
N GLY A 280 -25.35 -12.22 -10.81
CA GLY A 280 -25.48 -11.31 -11.95
C GLY A 280 -26.28 -10.04 -11.63
N THR A 281 -26.26 -9.59 -10.38
CA THR A 281 -27.07 -8.46 -9.88
C THR A 281 -26.21 -7.26 -9.45
N ASN A 282 -26.84 -6.11 -9.21
CA ASN A 282 -26.20 -4.99 -8.50
C ASN A 282 -26.04 -5.39 -7.02
N GLY A 283 -24.83 -5.84 -6.67
CA GLY A 283 -24.60 -6.61 -5.45
C GLY A 283 -24.44 -5.74 -4.21
N ASN A 284 -25.24 -6.02 -3.18
CA ASN A 284 -25.00 -5.60 -1.80
C ASN A 284 -24.90 -6.85 -0.90
N THR A 285 -23.93 -7.71 -1.20
CA THR A 285 -23.66 -8.97 -0.50
C THR A 285 -22.51 -8.80 0.48
N SER A 286 -22.39 -9.69 1.46
CA SER A 286 -21.23 -9.70 2.37
C SER A 286 -20.31 -10.88 2.05
N PRO A 287 -18.98 -10.71 2.13
CA PRO A 287 -18.25 -9.51 2.58
C PRO A 287 -18.04 -8.42 1.49
N ALA A 288 -18.53 -8.62 0.25
CA ALA A 288 -18.29 -7.71 -0.88
C ALA A 288 -18.69 -6.24 -0.65
N SER A 289 -19.65 -5.98 0.23
CA SER A 289 -20.14 -4.65 0.62
C SER A 289 -19.27 -3.93 1.64
N GLU A 290 -18.23 -4.57 2.20
CA GLU A 290 -17.30 -3.95 3.14
C GLU A 290 -16.23 -3.12 2.41
N PRO A 291 -16.19 -1.78 2.56
CA PRO A 291 -15.32 -0.91 1.76
C PRO A 291 -13.81 -1.13 1.93
N THR A 292 -13.39 -1.77 3.02
CA THR A 292 -11.98 -2.06 3.28
C THR A 292 -11.50 -3.40 2.71
N ALA A 293 -12.43 -4.23 2.22
CA ALA A 293 -12.11 -5.40 1.40
C ALA A 293 -11.75 -4.96 -0.02
N CYS A 294 -11.03 -5.79 -0.76
CA CYS A 294 -10.80 -5.60 -2.19
C CYS A 294 -11.74 -6.53 -2.97
N THR A 295 -12.83 -5.96 -3.49
CA THR A 295 -13.94 -6.71 -4.07
C THR A 295 -13.75 -6.94 -5.57
N VAL A 296 -13.80 -8.20 -5.99
CA VAL A 296 -13.33 -8.63 -7.32
C VAL A 296 -14.41 -9.32 -8.13
N GLY A 297 -14.68 -8.76 -9.30
CA GLY A 297 -15.61 -9.35 -10.28
C GLY A 297 -14.92 -10.29 -11.28
N GLY A 298 -15.67 -11.24 -11.82
CA GLY A 298 -15.19 -12.23 -12.77
C GLY A 298 -15.35 -11.82 -14.25
N THR A 299 -14.32 -12.12 -15.05
CA THR A 299 -14.30 -11.88 -16.50
C THR A 299 -14.07 -13.15 -17.31
N THR A 300 -14.45 -13.10 -18.58
CA THR A 300 -14.16 -14.14 -19.57
C THR A 300 -12.86 -13.85 -20.32
N ILE A 301 -12.36 -14.84 -21.06
CA ILE A 301 -11.18 -14.71 -21.92
C ILE A 301 -11.30 -13.62 -23.00
N GLY A 302 -12.53 -13.22 -23.35
CA GLY A 302 -12.79 -12.20 -24.36
C GLY A 302 -12.99 -10.78 -23.79
N ASP A 303 -12.45 -10.51 -22.60
CA ASP A 303 -12.64 -9.23 -21.90
C ASP A 303 -14.11 -8.82 -21.73
N ALA A 304 -14.97 -9.80 -21.45
CA ALA A 304 -16.36 -9.53 -21.08
C ALA A 304 -16.59 -9.83 -19.60
N ARG A 305 -17.47 -9.06 -18.97
CA ARG A 305 -18.04 -9.43 -17.67
C ARG A 305 -18.65 -10.82 -17.74
N MET A 306 -18.37 -11.69 -16.78
CA MET A 306 -19.17 -12.91 -16.61
C MET A 306 -20.60 -12.52 -16.28
N SER A 307 -21.58 -13.05 -16.99
CA SER A 307 -23.00 -12.71 -16.77
C SER A 307 -23.42 -12.93 -15.32
N SER A 308 -22.92 -13.99 -14.68
CA SER A 308 -23.13 -14.31 -13.27
C SER A 308 -22.38 -13.42 -12.28
N SER A 309 -21.33 -12.71 -12.67
CA SER A 309 -20.62 -11.84 -11.72
C SER A 309 -21.50 -10.65 -11.35
N ASN A 310 -21.73 -10.47 -10.04
CA ASN A 310 -22.36 -9.24 -9.54
C ASN A 310 -21.52 -8.00 -9.94
N TYR A 311 -22.18 -6.85 -10.00
CA TYR A 311 -21.62 -5.56 -10.41
C TYR A 311 -22.11 -4.45 -9.47
N GLY A 312 -21.66 -3.21 -9.69
CA GLY A 312 -22.06 -2.04 -8.90
C GLY A 312 -20.88 -1.26 -8.33
N PRO A 313 -21.16 -0.19 -7.57
CA PRO A 313 -20.14 0.73 -7.05
C PRO A 313 -19.19 0.08 -6.04
N GLY A 314 -19.57 -1.04 -5.44
CA GLY A 314 -18.73 -1.80 -4.51
C GLY A 314 -17.66 -2.67 -5.19
N VAL A 315 -17.61 -2.76 -6.52
CA VAL A 315 -16.57 -3.51 -7.23
C VAL A 315 -15.32 -2.65 -7.40
N ASP A 316 -14.19 -3.11 -6.87
CA ASP A 316 -12.90 -2.41 -6.97
C ASP A 316 -12.23 -2.64 -8.33
N LEU A 317 -12.19 -3.90 -8.76
CA LEU A 317 -11.56 -4.33 -9.99
C LEU A 317 -12.06 -5.70 -10.44
N TRP A 318 -11.59 -6.14 -11.61
CA TRP A 318 -11.96 -7.37 -12.26
C TRP A 318 -10.75 -8.24 -12.50
N ALA A 319 -10.94 -9.56 -12.50
CA ALA A 319 -9.92 -10.51 -12.86
C ALA A 319 -10.51 -11.72 -13.61
N PRO A 320 -9.67 -12.55 -14.26
CA PRO A 320 -10.09 -13.79 -14.89
C PRO A 320 -10.91 -14.67 -13.96
N GLY A 321 -12.14 -15.01 -14.35
CA GLY A 321 -13.06 -15.78 -13.52
C GLY A 321 -13.78 -16.93 -14.24
N ALA A 322 -13.82 -16.95 -15.58
CA ALA A 322 -14.52 -17.99 -16.33
C ALA A 322 -13.55 -19.07 -16.83
N SER A 323 -13.88 -20.34 -16.64
CA SER A 323 -13.09 -21.47 -17.14
C SER A 323 -11.61 -21.35 -16.74
N ILE A 324 -11.36 -21.22 -15.44
CA ILE A 324 -10.02 -21.09 -14.87
C ILE A 324 -9.53 -22.48 -14.44
N PRO A 325 -8.47 -23.02 -15.06
CA PRO A 325 -7.87 -24.27 -14.62
C PRO A 325 -7.01 -24.05 -13.36
N SER A 326 -7.04 -24.99 -12.42
CA SER A 326 -6.19 -24.99 -11.23
C SER A 326 -6.11 -26.38 -10.59
N LEU A 327 -5.41 -26.47 -9.47
CA LEU A 327 -5.24 -27.66 -8.64
C LEU A 327 -6.58 -28.21 -8.15
N TRP A 328 -6.65 -29.50 -7.87
CA TRP A 328 -7.84 -30.18 -7.36
C TRP A 328 -7.51 -31.16 -6.24
N TYR A 329 -8.49 -31.44 -5.38
CA TYR A 329 -8.29 -32.15 -4.11
C TYR A 329 -8.24 -33.69 -4.23
N THR A 330 -8.62 -34.27 -5.37
CA THR A 330 -8.78 -35.74 -5.49
C THR A 330 -7.46 -36.50 -5.54
N SER A 331 -6.35 -35.84 -5.88
CA SER A 331 -4.99 -36.40 -5.79
C SER A 331 -3.95 -35.30 -5.68
N ASP A 332 -2.68 -35.65 -5.42
CA ASP A 332 -1.58 -34.67 -5.34
C ASP A 332 -1.16 -34.08 -6.69
N THR A 333 -1.82 -34.49 -7.78
CA THR A 333 -1.57 -34.03 -9.16
C THR A 333 -2.83 -33.61 -9.91
N ALA A 334 -4.00 -33.75 -9.28
CA ALA A 334 -5.28 -33.51 -9.92
C ALA A 334 -5.46 -32.02 -10.25
N VAL A 335 -6.10 -31.75 -11.38
CA VAL A 335 -6.47 -30.40 -11.80
C VAL A 335 -7.94 -30.39 -12.20
N ASN A 336 -8.60 -29.25 -12.06
CA ASN A 336 -9.97 -29.04 -12.45
C ASN A 336 -10.14 -27.63 -13.03
N THR A 337 -11.26 -27.36 -13.69
CA THR A 337 -11.59 -26.05 -14.25
C THR A 337 -12.91 -25.56 -13.68
N LEU A 338 -12.85 -24.45 -12.94
CA LEU A 338 -14.03 -23.83 -12.34
C LEU A 338 -14.28 -22.43 -12.90
N SER A 339 -15.49 -21.92 -12.67
CA SER A 339 -15.87 -20.55 -13.00
C SER A 339 -16.50 -19.87 -11.81
N GLY A 340 -16.13 -18.63 -11.53
CA GLY A 340 -16.72 -17.82 -10.48
C GLY A 340 -15.91 -16.58 -10.15
N SER A 341 -16.54 -15.61 -9.48
CA SER A 341 -15.85 -14.46 -8.90
C SER A 341 -14.84 -14.88 -7.81
N SER A 342 -14.99 -16.07 -7.21
CA SER A 342 -13.98 -16.68 -6.33
C SER A 342 -12.64 -16.90 -7.02
N MET A 343 -12.64 -17.37 -8.28
CA MET A 343 -11.42 -17.54 -9.07
C MET A 343 -10.80 -16.18 -9.42
N ALA A 344 -11.63 -15.17 -9.67
CA ALA A 344 -11.15 -13.80 -9.89
C ALA A 344 -10.51 -13.21 -8.62
N ALA A 345 -11.16 -13.35 -7.47
CA ALA A 345 -10.62 -12.95 -6.18
C ALA A 345 -9.30 -13.68 -5.83
N ALA A 346 -9.17 -14.95 -6.21
CA ALA A 346 -7.93 -15.70 -6.04
C ALA A 346 -6.74 -15.11 -6.82
N HIS A 347 -6.97 -14.63 -8.04
CA HIS A 347 -5.93 -13.91 -8.79
C HIS A 347 -5.49 -12.65 -8.03
N ILE A 348 -6.42 -11.91 -7.41
CA ILE A 348 -6.12 -10.68 -6.66
C ILE A 348 -5.45 -10.96 -5.33
N ALA A 349 -5.82 -12.02 -4.60
CA ALA A 349 -5.10 -12.43 -3.40
C ALA A 349 -3.63 -12.75 -3.70
N GLY A 350 -3.40 -13.48 -4.81
CA GLY A 350 -2.07 -13.76 -5.33
C GLY A 350 -1.33 -12.51 -5.79
N LEU A 351 -2.00 -11.60 -6.50
CA LEU A 351 -1.38 -10.36 -6.99
C LEU A 351 -1.06 -9.39 -5.84
N GLY A 352 -1.88 -9.35 -4.79
CA GLY A 352 -1.58 -8.61 -3.57
C GLY A 352 -0.31 -9.13 -2.91
N ALA A 353 -0.17 -10.45 -2.76
CA ALA A 353 1.06 -11.06 -2.23
C ALA A 353 2.26 -10.88 -3.17
N TYR A 354 2.03 -10.85 -4.49
CA TYR A 354 3.06 -10.51 -5.49
C TYR A 354 3.58 -9.09 -5.29
N PHE A 355 2.70 -8.10 -5.10
CA PHE A 355 3.07 -6.70 -4.87
C PHE A 355 3.70 -6.45 -3.50
N LEU A 356 3.26 -7.13 -2.45
CA LEU A 356 3.95 -7.06 -1.16
C LEU A 356 5.40 -7.56 -1.25
N ALA A 357 5.65 -8.58 -2.08
CA ALA A 357 7.00 -9.11 -2.28
C ALA A 357 7.84 -8.22 -3.23
N LEU A 358 7.21 -7.63 -4.24
CA LEU A 358 7.86 -6.81 -5.27
C LEU A 358 8.15 -5.38 -4.79
N GLU A 359 7.16 -4.73 -4.20
CA GLU A 359 7.17 -3.30 -3.86
C GLU A 359 7.32 -3.05 -2.35
N GLY A 360 7.18 -4.10 -1.53
CA GLY A 360 7.30 -4.04 -0.08
C GLY A 360 5.98 -3.84 0.68
N PRO A 361 6.07 -3.68 2.01
CA PRO A 361 4.94 -3.52 2.92
C PRO A 361 3.94 -2.43 2.52
N ARG A 362 2.64 -2.76 2.53
CA ARG A 362 1.52 -1.82 2.34
C ARG A 362 0.39 -2.16 3.31
N THR A 363 -0.37 -1.14 3.72
CA THR A 363 -1.64 -1.38 4.43
C THR A 363 -2.65 -2.03 3.48
N PRO A 364 -3.66 -2.75 3.98
CA PRO A 364 -4.69 -3.36 3.14
C PRO A 364 -5.36 -2.40 2.15
N VAL A 365 -5.79 -1.23 2.62
CA VAL A 365 -6.42 -0.20 1.78
C VAL A 365 -5.44 0.31 0.71
N ALA A 366 -4.18 0.57 1.09
CA ALA A 366 -3.16 1.02 0.14
C ALA A 366 -2.80 -0.07 -0.89
N LEU A 367 -2.86 -1.35 -0.50
CA LEU A 367 -2.63 -2.47 -1.41
C LEU A 367 -3.77 -2.60 -2.44
N CYS A 368 -5.03 -2.50 -2.02
CA CYS A 368 -6.15 -2.49 -2.98
C CYS A 368 -6.10 -1.28 -3.90
N ALA A 369 -5.80 -0.09 -3.36
CA ALA A 369 -5.61 1.12 -4.16
C ALA A 369 -4.50 0.94 -5.21
N ARG A 370 -3.37 0.33 -4.82
CA ARG A 370 -2.26 0.02 -5.73
C ARG A 370 -2.67 -0.94 -6.84
N LEU A 371 -3.40 -2.01 -6.51
CA LEU A 371 -3.94 -2.97 -7.49
C LEU A 371 -4.85 -2.28 -8.51
N ARG A 372 -5.68 -1.33 -8.07
CA ARG A 372 -6.56 -0.53 -8.94
C ARG A 372 -5.79 0.46 -9.79
N GLU A 373 -4.77 1.12 -9.24
CA GLU A 373 -3.94 2.11 -9.93
C GLU A 373 -3.25 1.52 -11.16
N VAL A 374 -2.70 0.31 -11.03
CA VAL A 374 -1.94 -0.34 -12.11
C VAL A 374 -2.81 -1.07 -13.13
N ALA A 375 -4.07 -1.36 -12.76
CA ALA A 375 -5.02 -2.09 -13.57
C ALA A 375 -5.15 -1.51 -14.98
N THR A 376 -5.61 -2.32 -15.94
CA THR A 376 -5.88 -1.88 -17.31
C THR A 376 -7.28 -1.27 -17.35
N PRO A 377 -7.40 0.05 -17.60
CA PRO A 377 -8.69 0.71 -17.58
C PRO A 377 -9.46 0.51 -18.88
N ASN A 378 -10.78 0.39 -18.77
CA ASN A 378 -11.75 0.52 -19.87
C ASN A 378 -11.58 -0.48 -21.03
N VAL A 379 -11.01 -1.65 -20.77
CA VAL A 379 -10.89 -2.75 -21.77
C VAL A 379 -12.04 -3.74 -21.70
N LEU A 380 -12.79 -3.76 -20.59
CA LEU A 380 -13.86 -4.74 -20.41
C LEU A 380 -15.17 -4.28 -21.03
N SER A 381 -15.84 -5.22 -21.68
CA SER A 381 -17.19 -5.10 -22.21
C SER A 381 -18.24 -5.63 -21.22
N GLY A 382 -19.48 -5.13 -21.33
CA GLY A 382 -20.59 -5.60 -20.50
C GLY A 382 -20.53 -5.17 -19.02
N ILE A 383 -19.69 -4.16 -18.71
CA ILE A 383 -19.61 -3.53 -17.39
C ILE A 383 -20.72 -2.48 -17.25
N PRO A 384 -21.67 -2.63 -16.32
CA PRO A 384 -22.73 -1.65 -16.12
C PRO A 384 -22.22 -0.30 -15.61
N ALA A 385 -22.91 0.79 -15.96
CA ALA A 385 -22.60 2.13 -15.50
C ALA A 385 -22.55 2.20 -13.95
N GLY A 386 -21.63 3.00 -13.41
CA GLY A 386 -21.40 3.08 -11.96
C GLY A 386 -20.58 1.92 -11.38
N THR A 387 -20.03 1.04 -12.22
CA THR A 387 -19.10 -0.03 -11.82
C THR A 387 -17.70 0.28 -12.37
N ALA A 388 -16.65 0.07 -11.56
CA ALA A 388 -15.28 0.29 -12.03
C ALA A 388 -14.97 -0.61 -13.23
N ASN A 389 -14.33 -0.08 -14.28
CA ASN A 389 -13.86 -0.87 -15.43
C ASN A 389 -12.32 -0.95 -15.38
N LEU A 390 -11.83 -1.76 -14.44
CA LEU A 390 -10.41 -1.93 -14.14
C LEU A 390 -10.07 -3.42 -14.17
N LEU A 391 -9.30 -3.87 -15.15
CA LEU A 391 -8.85 -5.26 -15.24
C LEU A 391 -7.47 -5.43 -14.60
N ALA A 392 -7.34 -6.41 -13.71
CA ALA A 392 -6.12 -6.73 -12.99
C ALA A 392 -4.88 -6.81 -13.90
N TYR A 393 -3.76 -6.27 -13.43
CA TYR A 393 -2.52 -6.23 -14.18
C TYR A 393 -1.30 -6.38 -13.27
N ASN A 394 -0.36 -7.25 -13.63
CA ASN A 394 0.82 -7.56 -12.81
C ASN A 394 2.08 -6.76 -13.17
N LEU A 395 1.92 -5.64 -13.87
CA LEU A 395 3.03 -4.82 -14.38
C LEU A 395 3.89 -5.51 -15.45
N SER A 396 3.41 -6.58 -16.10
CA SER A 396 4.24 -7.42 -16.98
C SER A 396 5.52 -7.91 -16.29
N GLY A 397 5.41 -8.19 -14.99
CA GLY A 397 6.52 -8.65 -14.16
C GLY A 397 7.57 -7.59 -13.82
N LEU A 398 7.22 -6.30 -13.81
CA LEU A 398 8.11 -5.18 -13.49
C LEU A 398 7.96 -4.66 -12.07
#